data_AF-A0A1Q7WDQ5-F1
#
_entry.id   AF-A0A1Q7WDQ5-F1
#
_cell.length_a   1.000
_cell.length_b   1.000
_cell.length_c   1.000
_cell.angle_alpha   90.00
_cell.angle_beta   90.00
_cell.angle_gamma   90.00
#
_symmetry.space_group_name_H-M   'P 1'
#
loop_
_entity.id
_entity.type
_entity.pdbx_description
1 polymer ?
#
loop_
_entity_poly.entity_id
_entity_poly.type
_entity_poly.pdbx_seq_one_letter_code
_entity_poly.pdbx_strand_id
1 'polypeptide(L)' 'MTALDQALQALEALDKRQARIVELRFFAGLTVEETAELLEISPATVKRDWTLAKIWLRRELSAN' A
#
# COMPACT_ATOMS: atom_id res chain seq x y z
N MET A 1 -8.54 0.08 17.77
CA MET A 1 -7.99 -0.35 16.47
C MET A 1 -9.12 -0.27 15.47
N THR A 2 -8.96 0.47 14.38
CA THR A 2 -9.99 0.69 13.36
C THR A 2 -10.01 -0.45 12.34
N ALA A 3 -11.09 -0.57 11.55
CA ALA A 3 -11.15 -1.52 10.44
C ALA A 3 -10.02 -1.29 9.42
N LEU A 4 -9.60 -0.04 9.23
CA LEU A 4 -8.46 0.31 8.39
C LEU A 4 -7.14 -0.20 8.97
N ASP A 5 -6.90 -0.03 10.28
CA ASP A 5 -5.68 -0.53 10.92
C ASP A 5 -5.57 -2.06 10.78
N GLN A 6 -6.68 -2.78 10.95
CA GLN A 6 -6.74 -4.23 10.78
C GLN A 6 -6.46 -4.64 9.34
N ALA A 7 -7.08 -3.96 8.37
CA ALA A 7 -6.84 -4.23 6.95
C ALA A 7 -5.37 -3.97 6.56
N LEU A 8 -4.75 -2.91 7.08
CA LEU A 8 -3.33 -2.62 6.82
C LEU A 8 -2.40 -3.68 7.42
N GLN A 9 -2.68 -4.15 8.64
CA GLN A 9 -1.93 -5.26 9.25
C GLN A 9 -2.06 -6.56 8.45
N ALA A 10 -3.27 -6.87 7.96
CA ALA A 10 -3.51 -8.04 7.12
C ALA A 10 -2.82 -7.91 5.75
N LEU A 11 -2.82 -6.71 5.16
CA LEU A 11 -2.06 -6.43 3.93
C LEU A 11 -0.56 -6.59 4.15
N GLU A 12 -0.02 -6.10 5.27
CA GLU A 12 1.41 -6.24 5.60
C GLU A 12 1.82 -7.71 5.76
N ALA A 13 0.96 -8.52 6.39
CA ALA A 13 1.18 -9.95 6.52
C ALA A 13 1.17 -10.69 5.16
N LEU A 14 0.39 -10.21 4.20
CA LEU A 14 0.30 -10.76 2.85
C LEU A 14 1.46 -10.29 1.96
N ASP A 15 1.71 -8.98 1.93
CA ASP A 15 2.73 -8.33 1.11
C ASP A 15 3.20 -7.04 1.80
N LYS A 16 4.36 -7.14 2.46
CA LYS A 16 5.01 -6.02 3.15
C LYS A 16 5.30 -4.83 2.25
N ARG A 17 5.63 -5.05 0.96
CA ARG A 17 5.97 -3.96 0.04
C ARG A 17 4.73 -3.17 -0.35
N GLN A 18 3.61 -3.85 -0.58
CA GLN A 18 2.33 -3.19 -0.83
C GLN A 18 1.87 -2.36 0.38
N ALA A 19 1.97 -2.90 1.60
CA ALA A 19 1.65 -2.16 2.82
C ALA A 19 2.54 -0.92 2.97
N ARG A 20 3.85 -1.06 2.75
CA ARG A 20 4.79 0.06 2.80
C ARG A 20 4.51 1.13 1.75
N ILE A 21 4.13 0.72 0.53
CA ILE A 21 3.71 1.66 -0.54
C ILE A 21 2.45 2.43 -0.12
N VAL A 22 1.50 1.80 0.58
CA VAL A 22 0.31 2.49 1.11
C VAL A 22 0.69 3.52 2.15
N GLU A 23 1.57 3.15 3.10
CA GLU A 23 2.08 4.06 4.11
C GLU A 23 2.72 5.32 3.48
N LEU A 24 3.64 5.11 2.55
CA LEU A 24 4.39 6.20 1.92
C LEU A 24 3.49 7.10 1.07
N ARG A 25 2.60 6.52 0.26
CA ARG A 25 1.79 7.29 -0.69
C ARG A 25 0.57 7.94 -0.07
N PHE A 26 -0.06 7.28 0.90
CA PHE A 26 -1.33 7.75 1.47
C PHE A 26 -1.12 8.55 2.76
N PHE A 27 -0.22 8.10 3.64
CA PHE A 27 -0.03 8.74 4.94
C PHE A 27 1.11 9.74 4.92
N ALA A 28 2.25 9.40 4.31
CA ALA A 28 3.38 10.32 4.18
C ALA A 28 3.27 11.26 2.96
N GLY A 29 2.34 11.00 2.03
CA GLY A 29 2.03 11.87 0.90
C GLY A 29 3.06 11.86 -0.23
N LEU A 30 3.93 10.85 -0.29
CA LEU A 30 4.98 10.75 -1.32
C LEU A 30 4.39 10.45 -2.70
N THR A 31 5.05 10.99 -3.72
CA THR A 31 4.81 10.69 -5.13
C THR A 31 5.22 9.26 -5.51
N VAL A 32 4.92 8.82 -6.74
CA VAL A 32 5.41 7.51 -7.23
C VAL A 32 6.92 7.49 -7.26
N GLU A 33 7.51 8.57 -7.73
CA GLU A 33 8.93 8.73 -7.98
C GLU A 33 9.71 8.73 -6.67
N GLU A 34 9.28 9.51 -5.67
CA GLU A 34 9.89 9.51 -4.33
C GLU A 34 9.73 8.16 -3.63
N THR A 35 8.55 7.51 -3.77
CA THR A 35 8.33 6.16 -3.21
C THR A 35 9.24 5.14 -3.88
N ALA A 36 9.45 5.25 -5.19
CA ALA A 36 10.28 4.34 -5.99
C ALA A 36 11.75 4.46 -5.61
N GLU A 37 12.22 5.71 -5.45
CA GLU A 37 13.57 6.02 -4.97
C GLU A 37 13.80 5.47 -3.56
N LEU A 38 12.88 5.73 -2.63
CA LEU A 38 13.01 5.29 -1.23
C LEU A 38 12.98 3.75 -1.08
N LEU A 39 12.24 3.05 -1.95
CA LEU A 39 12.13 1.59 -1.94
C LEU A 39 13.10 0.89 -2.89
N GLU A 40 13.95 1.64 -3.60
CA GLU A 40 14.91 1.13 -4.58
C GLU A 40 14.27 0.21 -5.65
N ILE A 41 13.09 0.60 -6.13
CA ILE A 41 12.35 -0.13 -7.18
C ILE A 41 11.92 0.80 -8.31
N SER A 42 11.49 0.22 -9.44
CA SER A 42 11.02 1.05 -10.56
C SER A 42 9.70 1.77 -10.22
N PRO A 43 9.46 2.99 -10.74
CA PRO A 43 8.17 3.67 -10.63
C PRO A 43 7.01 2.85 -11.19
N ALA A 44 7.28 2.01 -12.20
CA ALA A 44 6.29 1.10 -12.76
C ALA A 44 5.88 -0.01 -11.77
N THR A 45 6.82 -0.49 -10.94
CA THR A 45 6.55 -1.43 -9.85
C THR A 45 5.68 -0.76 -8.78
N VAL A 46 6.03 0.47 -8.35
CA VAL A 46 5.22 1.23 -7.38
C VAL A 46 3.79 1.43 -7.87
N LYS A 47 3.58 1.82 -9.15
CA LYS A 47 2.24 2.01 -9.72
C LYS A 47 1.40 0.73 -9.71
N ARG A 48 2.01 -0.41 -10.06
CA ARG A 48 1.34 -1.72 -10.06
C ARG A 48 0.95 -2.13 -8.64
N ASP A 49 1.91 -2.13 -7.72
CA ASP A 49 1.71 -2.55 -6.34
C ASP A 49 0.73 -1.63 -5.61
N TRP A 50 0.79 -0.32 -5.84
CA TRP A 50 -0.20 0.64 -5.33
C TRP A 50 -1.62 0.34 -5.81
N THR A 51 -1.77 -0.04 -7.08
CA THR A 51 -3.07 -0.39 -7.65
C THR A 51 -3.62 -1.68 -7.02
N LEU A 52 -2.78 -2.70 -6.88
CA LEU A 52 -3.14 -3.96 -6.24
C LEU A 52 -3.52 -3.76 -4.77
N ALA A 53 -2.72 -3.01 -4.01
CA ALA A 53 -2.98 -2.69 -2.61
C ALA A 53 -4.33 -2.00 -2.43
N LYS A 54 -4.66 -1.00 -3.26
CA LYS A 54 -5.96 -0.32 -3.22
C LYS A 54 -7.14 -1.24 -3.52
N ILE A 55 -7.01 -2.11 -4.52
CA ILE A 55 -8.07 -3.07 -4.87
C ILE A 55 -8.30 -4.03 -3.70
N TRP A 56 -7.22 -4.54 -3.12
CA TRP A 56 -7.27 -5.45 -1.99
C TRP A 56 -7.89 -4.77 -0.75
N LEU A 57 -7.42 -3.58 -0.38
CA LEU A 57 -7.95 -2.82 0.77
C LEU A 57 -9.43 -2.50 0.60
N ARG A 58 -9.86 -2.13 -0.62
CA ARG A 58 -11.28 -1.90 -0.89
C ARG A 58 -12.10 -3.17 -0.68
N ARG A 59 -11.60 -4.34 -1.12
CA ARG A 59 -12.28 -5.62 -0.93
C ARG A 59 -12.38 -5.96 0.55
N GLU A 60 -11.28 -5.82 1.28
CA GLU A 60 -11.20 -6.15 2.70
C GLU A 60 -12.14 -5.28 3.54
N LEU A 61 -12.11 -3.96 3.32
CA LEU A 61 -12.96 -3.00 4.03
C LEU A 61 -14.45 -3.07 3.65
N SER A 62 -14.79 -3.70 2.52
CA SER A 62 -16.20 -3.90 2.13
C SER A 62 -16.75 -5.24 2.60
N ALA A 63 -15.88 -6.18 2.99
CA ALA A 63 -16.25 -7.52 3.44
C ALA A 63 -16.48 -7.60 4.96
N ASN A 64 -16.26 -6.50 5.68
CA ASN A 64 -16.30 -6.40 7.13
C ASN A 64 -17.29 -5.34 7.60
#